data_AF-A0A7J0D9Q1-F1
#
_entry.id   AF-A0A7J0D9Q1-F1
#
_cell.length_a   1.000
_cell.length_b   1.000
_cell.length_c   1.000
_cell.angle_alpha   90.00
_cell.angle_beta   90.00
_cell.angle_gamma   90.00
#
_symmetry.space_group_name_H-M   'P 1'
#
loop_
_entity.id
_entity.type
_entity.pdbx_description
1 polymer ?
#
loop_
_entity_poly.entity_id
_entity_poly.type
_entity_poly.pdbx_seq_one_letter_code
_entity_poly.pdbx_strand_id
1 'polypeptide(L)'
;MREILHIQGGQCGNQIGAKFWEVVCAEHGIDSTGRYQGDSDLQLERVNVYYNEASCGRFVPRAVLMDLEPGTMDSVRSGPYGQIFRPDNFVFGQSGAGNNWAKGHYTEGAELIDSVLDVVRKEAENCDCLQGFQVCHSLGGGTGSGMGTLLISKIREEYPDRMMLTFSVFPSPKVSDTVVEPYNATLSVHQLVENADECMVLDNEALYDICFRTLKLTTPSCELLSHLFCLQSNSGSIINLSSVEIKALWGKWQLAPFYEELTQQMWDAKNMMCAADPRHGRYLTASAMFRGKMSTKEVDEQMINVQNKNSSYFVEWIPNNVKSTVCDIPPTGLKMASTFIGNSTSIQEMFRRVSEQFTAMFRRKAFLHWYTGEGMDEMEFTEAESNMNDLVSEYQQYQEATADEEGEYDEEEGSMEEA
;
A
#
# COMPACT_ATOMS: atom_id res chain seq x y z
N MET A 1 -2.28 6.79 -23.55
CA MET A 1 -2.80 5.77 -22.61
C MET A 1 -2.02 5.90 -21.31
N ARG A 2 -2.41 5.22 -20.25
CA ARG A 2 -1.87 5.39 -18.91
C ARG A 2 -1.73 3.99 -18.31
N GLU A 3 -0.55 3.40 -18.43
CA GLU A 3 -0.31 1.99 -18.03
C GLU A 3 0.44 1.91 -16.70
N ILE A 4 0.06 0.94 -15.87
CA ILE A 4 0.68 0.68 -14.56
C ILE A 4 1.25 -0.73 -14.57
N LEU A 5 2.50 -0.86 -14.15
CA LEU A 5 3.14 -2.16 -13.98
C LEU A 5 3.02 -2.60 -12.52
N HIS A 6 2.34 -3.71 -12.30
CA HIS A 6 2.17 -4.27 -10.96
C HIS A 6 3.28 -5.26 -10.65
N ILE A 7 3.86 -5.17 -9.46
CA ILE A 7 4.90 -6.06 -8.98
C ILE A 7 4.46 -6.60 -7.62
N GLN A 8 4.55 -7.91 -7.43
CA GLN A 8 4.24 -8.56 -6.15
C GLN A 8 5.45 -9.37 -5.68
N GLY A 9 5.89 -9.08 -4.45
CA GLY A 9 7.14 -9.60 -3.89
C GLY A 9 6.94 -10.39 -2.60
N GLY A 10 7.52 -11.58 -2.55
CA GLY A 10 7.50 -12.47 -1.38
C GLY A 10 6.13 -13.09 -1.11
N GLN A 11 6.05 -13.94 -0.08
CA GLN A 11 4.84 -14.71 0.21
C GLN A 11 3.59 -13.84 0.44
N CYS A 12 3.70 -12.82 1.29
CA CYS A 12 2.58 -11.94 1.62
C CYS A 12 2.16 -11.08 0.42
N GLY A 13 3.12 -10.47 -0.28
CA GLY A 13 2.86 -9.66 -1.48
C GLY A 13 2.18 -10.48 -2.58
N ASN A 14 2.62 -11.72 -2.82
CA ASN A 14 2.02 -12.59 -3.81
C ASN A 14 0.59 -13.04 -3.46
N GLN A 15 0.29 -13.29 -2.17
CA GLN A 15 -1.09 -13.64 -1.75
C GLN A 15 -2.05 -12.46 -1.92
N ILE A 16 -1.61 -11.28 -1.51
CA ILE A 16 -2.37 -10.04 -1.61
C ILE A 16 -2.56 -9.65 -3.07
N GLY A 17 -1.49 -9.69 -3.87
CA GLY A 17 -1.50 -9.42 -5.30
C GLY A 17 -2.38 -10.41 -6.07
N ALA A 18 -2.31 -11.71 -5.76
CA ALA A 18 -3.18 -12.71 -6.40
C ALA A 18 -4.66 -12.34 -6.21
N LYS A 19 -5.07 -12.02 -4.97
CA LYS A 19 -6.44 -11.62 -4.65
C LYS A 19 -6.82 -10.29 -5.30
N PHE A 20 -5.91 -9.32 -5.34
CA PHE A 20 -6.08 -8.08 -6.10
C PHE A 20 -6.52 -8.38 -7.52
N TRP A 21 -5.79 -9.25 -8.21
CA TRP A 21 -6.13 -9.65 -9.57
C TRP A 21 -7.47 -10.40 -9.66
N GLU A 22 -7.85 -11.23 -8.69
CA GLU A 22 -9.17 -11.89 -8.68
C GLU A 22 -10.31 -10.85 -8.67
N VAL A 23 -10.19 -9.81 -7.85
CA VAL A 23 -11.23 -8.78 -7.71
C VAL A 23 -11.23 -7.84 -8.92
N VAL A 24 -10.06 -7.42 -9.41
CA VAL A 24 -9.97 -6.59 -10.62
C VAL A 24 -10.54 -7.35 -11.83
N CYS A 25 -10.21 -8.63 -11.98
CA CYS A 25 -10.78 -9.46 -13.05
C CYS A 25 -12.30 -9.53 -12.94
N ALA A 26 -12.83 -9.73 -11.73
CA ALA A 26 -14.27 -9.75 -11.50
C ALA A 26 -14.94 -8.40 -11.80
N GLU A 27 -14.32 -7.27 -11.44
CA GLU A 27 -14.87 -5.93 -11.72
C GLU A 27 -14.86 -5.61 -13.23
N HIS A 28 -13.82 -6.02 -13.94
CA HIS A 28 -13.71 -5.85 -15.40
C HIS A 28 -14.41 -6.96 -16.21
N GLY A 29 -15.04 -7.94 -15.56
CA GLY A 29 -15.72 -9.04 -16.24
C GLY A 29 -14.78 -9.96 -17.04
N ILE A 30 -13.52 -10.08 -16.61
CA ILE A 30 -12.51 -10.95 -17.23
C ILE A 30 -12.51 -12.30 -16.53
N ASP A 31 -12.64 -13.39 -17.30
CA ASP A 31 -12.61 -14.75 -16.76
C ASP A 31 -11.18 -15.25 -16.49
N SER A 32 -11.04 -16.42 -15.86
CA SER A 32 -9.74 -17.04 -15.57
C SER A 32 -8.91 -17.39 -16.81
N THR A 33 -9.52 -17.41 -17.99
CA THR A 33 -8.83 -17.59 -19.28
C THR A 33 -8.37 -16.27 -19.88
N GLY A 34 -8.70 -15.13 -19.27
CA GLY A 34 -8.40 -13.80 -19.77
C GLY A 34 -9.38 -13.31 -20.85
N ARG A 35 -10.54 -13.93 -21.02
CA ARG A 35 -11.56 -13.46 -21.96
C ARG A 35 -12.57 -12.57 -21.26
N TYR A 36 -12.98 -11.51 -21.95
CA TYR A 36 -14.04 -10.63 -21.47
C TYR A 36 -15.41 -11.31 -21.62
N GLN A 37 -16.15 -11.39 -20.50
CA GLN A 37 -17.53 -11.85 -20.39
C GLN A 37 -18.42 -10.82 -19.67
N GLY A 38 -17.95 -9.56 -19.60
CA GLY A 38 -18.68 -8.49 -18.94
C GLY A 38 -19.91 -8.03 -19.74
N ASP A 39 -20.71 -7.17 -19.10
CA ASP A 39 -22.00 -6.69 -19.57
C ASP A 39 -22.02 -5.17 -19.84
N SER A 40 -20.91 -4.47 -19.58
CA SER A 40 -20.82 -3.01 -19.66
C SER A 40 -19.56 -2.55 -20.40
N ASP A 41 -19.74 -1.72 -21.43
CA ASP A 41 -18.64 -1.12 -22.21
C ASP A 41 -17.67 -0.30 -21.35
N LEU A 42 -18.13 0.27 -20.22
CA LEU A 42 -17.30 1.01 -19.28
C LEU A 42 -16.21 0.14 -18.62
N GLN A 43 -16.41 -1.18 -18.56
CA GLN A 43 -15.39 -2.10 -18.05
C GLN A 43 -14.19 -2.20 -18.99
N LEU A 44 -14.37 -1.94 -20.29
CA LEU A 44 -13.30 -2.03 -21.28
C LEU A 44 -12.61 -0.69 -21.54
N GLU A 45 -13.23 0.45 -21.21
CA GLU A 45 -12.72 1.78 -21.54
C GLU A 45 -11.30 2.05 -21.01
N ARG A 46 -10.96 1.52 -19.83
CA ARG A 46 -9.64 1.68 -19.19
C ARG A 46 -8.98 0.36 -18.80
N VAL A 47 -9.34 -0.73 -19.46
CA VAL A 47 -8.77 -2.06 -19.17
C VAL A 47 -7.26 -2.11 -19.43
N ASN A 48 -6.78 -1.32 -20.39
CA ASN A 48 -5.38 -1.19 -20.78
C ASN A 48 -4.46 -0.62 -19.68
N VAL A 49 -5.02 -0.04 -18.62
CA VAL A 49 -4.23 0.46 -17.47
C VAL A 49 -3.48 -0.70 -16.81
N TYR A 50 -4.18 -1.82 -16.58
CA TYR A 50 -3.66 -2.98 -15.86
C TYR A 50 -3.44 -4.22 -16.73
N TYR A 51 -4.08 -4.29 -17.90
CA TYR A 51 -4.01 -5.45 -18.78
C TYR A 51 -3.33 -5.15 -20.12
N ASN A 52 -2.55 -6.11 -20.57
CA ASN A 52 -2.10 -6.22 -21.96
C ASN A 52 -3.15 -6.94 -22.80
N GLU A 53 -3.50 -6.38 -23.95
CA GLU A 53 -4.34 -7.06 -24.93
C GLU A 53 -3.47 -7.99 -25.80
N ALA A 54 -3.62 -9.30 -25.61
CA ALA A 54 -2.95 -10.33 -26.39
C ALA A 54 -3.81 -10.75 -27.59
N SER A 55 -3.18 -11.46 -28.53
CA SER A 55 -3.84 -12.06 -29.69
C SER A 55 -5.09 -12.87 -29.29
N CYS A 56 -6.15 -12.79 -30.10
CA CYS A 56 -7.45 -13.45 -29.87
C CYS A 56 -8.33 -12.82 -28.78
N GLY A 57 -8.12 -11.54 -28.45
CA GLY A 57 -8.97 -10.80 -27.50
C GLY A 57 -8.82 -11.28 -26.06
N ARG A 58 -7.61 -11.73 -25.70
CA ARG A 58 -7.26 -12.18 -24.35
C ARG A 58 -6.57 -11.05 -23.60
N PHE A 59 -7.08 -10.69 -22.44
CA PHE A 59 -6.47 -9.75 -21.52
C PHE A 59 -5.54 -10.50 -20.56
N VAL A 60 -4.29 -10.04 -20.48
CA VAL A 60 -3.24 -10.62 -19.62
C VAL A 60 -2.79 -9.53 -18.64
N PRO A 61 -2.83 -9.75 -17.32
CA PRO A 61 -2.33 -8.79 -16.34
C PRO A 61 -0.89 -8.36 -16.61
N ARG A 62 -0.63 -7.05 -16.53
CA ARG A 62 0.72 -6.49 -16.49
C ARG A 62 1.28 -6.62 -15.08
N ALA A 63 1.57 -7.87 -14.71
CA ALA A 63 2.08 -8.23 -13.40
C ALA A 63 3.42 -8.95 -13.50
N VAL A 64 4.32 -8.64 -12.57
CA VAL A 64 5.58 -9.37 -12.33
C VAL A 64 5.51 -9.98 -10.93
N LEU A 65 5.74 -11.29 -10.86
CA LEU A 65 5.67 -12.05 -9.63
C LEU A 65 7.07 -12.50 -9.25
N MET A 66 7.53 -12.07 -8.07
CA MET A 66 8.83 -12.46 -7.56
C MET A 66 8.76 -13.09 -6.17
N ASP A 67 9.54 -14.14 -5.95
CA ASP A 67 9.79 -14.70 -4.64
C ASP A 67 11.10 -15.49 -4.65
N LEU A 68 11.82 -15.50 -3.52
CA LEU A 68 13.00 -16.31 -3.35
C LEU A 68 12.64 -17.79 -3.11
N GLU A 69 11.38 -18.05 -2.73
CA GLU A 69 10.85 -19.40 -2.53
C GLU A 69 9.96 -19.87 -3.68
N PRO A 70 10.16 -21.09 -4.22
CA PRO A 70 9.35 -21.61 -5.32
C PRO A 70 7.91 -21.97 -4.89
N GLY A 71 7.69 -22.33 -3.63
CA GLY A 71 6.39 -22.82 -3.13
C GLY A 71 5.25 -21.79 -3.22
N THR A 72 5.58 -20.50 -3.11
CA THR A 72 4.60 -19.41 -3.29
C THR A 72 4.06 -19.40 -4.72
N MET A 73 4.91 -19.64 -5.72
CA MET A 73 4.52 -19.59 -7.13
C MET A 73 3.58 -20.71 -7.52
N ASP A 74 3.77 -21.91 -6.97
CA ASP A 74 2.86 -23.03 -7.15
C ASP A 74 1.49 -22.73 -6.55
N SER A 75 1.48 -22.09 -5.38
CA SER A 75 0.24 -21.66 -4.71
C SER A 75 -0.53 -20.65 -5.57
N VAL A 76 0.14 -19.63 -6.12
CA VAL A 76 -0.50 -18.64 -7.01
C VAL A 76 -0.99 -19.29 -8.30
N ARG A 77 -0.21 -20.17 -8.94
CA ARG A 77 -0.61 -20.89 -10.16
C ARG A 77 -1.80 -21.81 -9.96
N SER A 78 -1.92 -22.42 -8.78
CA SER A 78 -3.05 -23.27 -8.39
C SER A 78 -4.31 -22.46 -8.05
N GLY A 79 -4.18 -21.15 -7.84
CA GLY A 79 -5.28 -20.25 -7.56
C GLY A 79 -6.27 -20.10 -8.74
N PRO A 80 -7.47 -19.56 -8.49
CA PRO A 80 -8.54 -19.50 -9.47
C PRO A 80 -8.18 -18.72 -10.74
N TYR A 81 -7.36 -17.67 -10.61
CA TYR A 81 -6.86 -16.86 -11.72
C TYR A 81 -5.37 -17.10 -12.02
N GLY A 82 -4.75 -18.14 -11.45
CA GLY A 82 -3.30 -18.37 -11.60
C GLY A 82 -2.82 -18.56 -13.06
N GLN A 83 -3.70 -19.00 -13.96
CA GLN A 83 -3.41 -19.25 -15.37
C GLN A 83 -3.53 -18.00 -16.27
N ILE A 84 -3.99 -16.88 -15.72
CA ILE A 84 -4.10 -15.62 -16.48
C ILE A 84 -2.74 -14.94 -16.63
N PHE A 85 -1.85 -15.12 -15.65
CA PHE A 85 -0.53 -14.51 -15.63
C PHE A 85 0.38 -15.11 -16.71
N ARG A 86 1.25 -14.27 -17.27
CA ARG A 86 2.25 -14.71 -18.24
C ARG A 86 3.28 -15.61 -17.54
N PRO A 87 3.54 -16.85 -18.01
CA PRO A 87 4.51 -17.74 -17.38
C PRO A 87 5.92 -17.15 -17.29
N ASP A 88 6.31 -16.34 -18.28
CA ASP A 88 7.61 -15.65 -18.33
C ASP A 88 7.78 -14.60 -17.22
N ASN A 89 6.67 -14.13 -16.61
CA ASN A 89 6.70 -13.08 -15.59
C ASN A 89 6.82 -13.64 -14.16
N PHE A 90 6.96 -14.96 -14.03
CA PHE A 90 7.25 -15.62 -12.75
C PHE A 90 8.76 -15.74 -12.59
N VAL A 91 9.33 -14.93 -11.70
CA VAL A 91 10.75 -14.98 -11.36
C VAL A 91 10.88 -15.53 -9.96
N PHE A 92 11.57 -16.66 -9.80
CA PHE A 92 11.71 -17.25 -8.48
C PHE A 92 13.07 -17.88 -8.23
N GLY A 93 13.50 -17.80 -6.97
CA GLY A 93 14.73 -18.40 -6.47
C GLY A 93 14.56 -19.88 -6.09
N GLN A 94 15.64 -20.48 -5.62
CA GLN A 94 15.63 -21.81 -5.01
C GLN A 94 15.83 -21.78 -3.48
N SER A 95 16.31 -20.65 -2.96
CA SER A 95 16.71 -20.45 -1.56
C SER A 95 15.88 -19.32 -0.98
N GLY A 96 15.19 -19.55 0.14
CA GLY A 96 14.37 -18.53 0.78
C GLY A 96 15.19 -17.58 1.68
N ALA A 97 14.70 -16.36 1.87
CA ALA A 97 15.35 -15.38 2.75
C ALA A 97 15.24 -15.72 4.25
N GLY A 98 14.31 -16.59 4.65
CA GLY A 98 14.18 -17.05 6.04
C GLY A 98 13.91 -15.92 7.05
N ASN A 99 13.06 -14.94 6.70
CA ASN A 99 12.76 -13.74 7.49
C ASN A 99 13.99 -12.86 7.82
N ASN A 100 15.02 -12.91 6.99
CA ASN A 100 16.19 -12.04 7.10
C ASN A 100 16.22 -11.02 5.96
N TRP A 101 16.07 -9.74 6.30
CA TRP A 101 16.14 -8.64 5.34
C TRP A 101 17.49 -8.57 4.61
N ALA A 102 18.62 -8.76 5.33
CA ALA A 102 19.95 -8.67 4.72
C ALA A 102 20.17 -9.75 3.66
N LYS A 103 19.58 -10.95 3.83
CA LYS A 103 19.60 -11.98 2.77
C LYS A 103 18.85 -11.56 1.52
N GLY A 104 17.67 -10.95 1.71
CA GLY A 104 16.88 -10.43 0.60
C GLY A 104 17.56 -9.24 -0.09
N HIS A 105 18.32 -8.43 0.63
CA HIS A 105 18.88 -7.20 0.10
C HIS A 105 20.31 -7.36 -0.47
N TYR A 106 21.17 -8.12 0.20
CA TYR A 106 22.60 -8.19 -0.13
C TYR A 106 23.07 -9.51 -0.74
N THR A 107 22.38 -10.63 -0.46
CA THR A 107 22.83 -11.95 -0.92
C THR A 107 21.87 -12.57 -1.93
N GLU A 108 20.96 -13.43 -1.50
CA GLU A 108 20.07 -14.21 -2.37
C GLU A 108 19.19 -13.33 -3.27
N GLY A 109 18.65 -12.23 -2.73
CA GLY A 109 17.83 -11.32 -3.54
C GLY A 109 18.64 -10.48 -4.53
N ALA A 110 19.89 -10.14 -4.20
CA ALA A 110 20.78 -9.45 -5.12
C ALA A 110 21.20 -10.33 -6.30
N GLU A 111 21.26 -11.66 -6.14
CA GLU A 111 21.50 -12.58 -7.25
C GLU A 111 20.29 -12.69 -8.20
N LEU A 112 19.07 -12.60 -7.67
CA LEU A 112 17.83 -12.75 -8.45
C LEU A 112 17.34 -11.42 -9.08
N ILE A 113 17.76 -10.28 -8.54
CA ILE A 113 17.17 -8.97 -8.90
C ILE A 113 17.32 -8.63 -10.38
N ASP A 114 18.45 -8.95 -11.00
CA ASP A 114 18.71 -8.66 -12.41
C ASP A 114 17.69 -9.37 -13.31
N SER A 115 17.32 -10.61 -12.96
CA SER A 115 16.30 -11.38 -13.68
C SER A 115 14.92 -10.74 -13.55
N VAL A 116 14.60 -10.19 -12.38
CA VAL A 116 13.33 -9.45 -12.17
C VAL A 116 13.34 -8.16 -12.97
N LEU A 117 14.43 -7.39 -12.92
CA LEU A 117 14.58 -6.13 -13.66
C LEU A 117 14.47 -6.35 -15.17
N ASP A 118 15.02 -7.41 -15.73
CA ASP A 118 14.87 -7.73 -17.15
C ASP A 118 13.40 -7.95 -17.56
N VAL A 119 12.61 -8.61 -16.71
CA VAL A 119 11.16 -8.78 -16.94
C VAL A 119 10.44 -7.44 -16.80
N VAL A 120 10.78 -6.64 -15.78
CA VAL A 120 10.20 -5.30 -15.57
C VAL A 120 10.49 -4.39 -16.77
N ARG A 121 11.73 -4.36 -17.28
CA ARG A 121 12.13 -3.61 -18.48
C ARG A 121 11.33 -4.05 -19.69
N LYS A 122 11.23 -5.36 -19.92
CA LYS A 122 10.45 -5.92 -21.04
C LYS A 122 8.98 -5.50 -20.98
N GLU A 123 8.37 -5.53 -19.80
CA GLU A 123 6.98 -5.09 -19.62
C GLU A 123 6.81 -3.57 -19.71
N ALA A 124 7.80 -2.80 -19.27
CA ALA A 124 7.83 -1.34 -19.39
C ALA A 124 7.97 -0.88 -20.86
N GLU A 125 8.82 -1.56 -21.65
CA GLU A 125 8.97 -1.31 -23.09
C GLU A 125 7.70 -1.67 -23.89
N ASN A 126 6.90 -2.61 -23.39
CA ASN A 126 5.60 -2.96 -23.97
C ASN A 126 4.48 -1.95 -23.60
N CYS A 127 4.77 -0.87 -22.86
CA CYS A 127 3.81 0.20 -22.59
C CYS A 127 3.96 1.31 -23.64
N ASP A 128 2.84 1.89 -24.08
CA ASP A 128 2.85 3.12 -24.88
C ASP A 128 3.22 4.32 -24.00
N CYS A 129 2.67 4.39 -22.78
CA CYS A 129 3.00 5.43 -21.80
C CYS A 129 2.89 4.92 -20.36
N LEU A 130 4.01 4.41 -19.85
CA LEU A 130 4.11 3.95 -18.47
C LEU A 130 3.89 5.12 -17.49
N GLN A 131 2.90 5.01 -16.61
CA GLN A 131 2.69 5.97 -15.53
C GLN A 131 3.66 5.75 -14.37
N GLY A 132 3.83 4.48 -14.00
CA GLY A 132 4.52 4.12 -12.78
C GLY A 132 4.41 2.65 -12.44
N PHE A 133 4.94 2.34 -11.26
CA PHE A 133 5.05 1.00 -10.71
C PHE A 133 4.20 0.90 -9.45
N GLN A 134 3.53 -0.23 -9.31
CA GLN A 134 2.76 -0.57 -8.11
C GLN A 134 3.38 -1.82 -7.47
N VAL A 135 4.05 -1.68 -6.33
CA VAL A 135 4.72 -2.78 -5.63
C VAL A 135 3.90 -3.24 -4.44
N CYS A 136 3.60 -4.53 -4.33
CA CYS A 136 2.91 -5.14 -3.20
C CYS A 136 3.85 -6.07 -2.44
N HIS A 137 4.12 -5.76 -1.17
CA HIS A 137 5.08 -6.48 -0.35
C HIS A 137 4.78 -6.37 1.15
N SER A 138 5.49 -7.17 1.96
CA SER A 138 5.47 -7.05 3.42
C SER A 138 6.81 -6.60 3.95
N LEU A 139 6.78 -5.77 4.99
CA LEU A 139 8.00 -5.22 5.60
C LEU A 139 8.57 -6.13 6.70
N GLY A 140 7.76 -7.05 7.24
CA GLY A 140 8.20 -7.99 8.28
C GLY A 140 8.98 -9.21 7.76
N GLY A 141 8.84 -9.56 6.47
CA GLY A 141 9.49 -10.73 5.87
C GLY A 141 10.98 -10.53 5.60
N GLY A 142 11.59 -11.41 4.81
CA GLY A 142 12.94 -11.22 4.25
C GLY A 142 12.93 -10.92 2.75
N THR A 143 12.15 -11.68 1.97
CA THR A 143 12.03 -11.49 0.52
C THR A 143 11.27 -10.21 0.19
N GLY A 144 10.02 -10.08 0.67
CA GLY A 144 9.18 -8.93 0.35
C GLY A 144 9.77 -7.62 0.84
N SER A 145 10.48 -7.65 1.96
CA SER A 145 11.10 -6.48 2.57
C SER A 145 12.44 -6.17 1.88
N GLY A 146 13.46 -7.01 2.06
CA GLY A 146 14.83 -6.77 1.58
C GLY A 146 14.95 -6.74 0.06
N MET A 147 14.47 -7.78 -0.62
CA MET A 147 14.50 -7.82 -2.09
C MET A 147 13.48 -6.83 -2.69
N GLY A 148 12.35 -6.61 -2.02
CA GLY A 148 11.36 -5.62 -2.45
C GLY A 148 11.89 -4.18 -2.43
N THR A 149 12.56 -3.77 -1.36
CA THR A 149 13.18 -2.44 -1.29
C THR A 149 14.37 -2.29 -2.21
N LEU A 150 15.17 -3.34 -2.40
CA LEU A 150 16.23 -3.36 -3.41
C LEU A 150 15.66 -3.11 -4.81
N LEU A 151 14.56 -3.79 -5.15
CA LEU A 151 13.88 -3.58 -6.43
C LEU A 151 13.38 -2.15 -6.59
N ILE A 152 12.76 -1.59 -5.55
CA ILE A 152 12.25 -0.22 -5.58
C ILE A 152 13.38 0.78 -5.84
N SER A 153 14.51 0.64 -5.14
CA SER A 153 15.70 1.47 -5.35
C SER A 153 16.24 1.35 -6.80
N LYS A 154 16.38 0.13 -7.32
CA LYS A 154 16.85 -0.09 -8.69
C LYS A 154 15.90 0.45 -9.76
N ILE A 155 14.59 0.31 -9.56
CA ILE A 155 13.60 0.91 -10.46
C ILE A 155 13.66 2.43 -10.39
N ARG A 156 13.87 3.02 -9.21
CA ARG A 156 14.01 4.48 -9.06
C ARG A 156 15.26 5.02 -9.76
N GLU A 157 16.37 4.27 -9.73
CA GLU A 157 17.58 4.59 -10.50
C GLU A 157 17.32 4.57 -12.02
N GLU A 158 16.60 3.57 -12.54
CA GLU A 158 16.34 3.43 -13.99
C GLU A 158 15.19 4.31 -14.51
N TYR A 159 14.18 4.56 -13.68
CA TYR A 159 12.95 5.25 -14.03
C TYR A 159 12.64 6.39 -13.02
N PRO A 160 13.51 7.40 -12.89
CA PRO A 160 13.35 8.46 -11.90
C PRO A 160 12.09 9.31 -12.09
N ASP A 161 11.65 9.49 -13.34
CA ASP A 161 10.46 10.30 -13.68
C ASP A 161 9.13 9.56 -13.53
N ARG A 162 9.14 8.30 -13.05
CA ARG A 162 7.95 7.46 -12.95
C ARG A 162 7.51 7.35 -11.50
N MET A 163 6.19 7.36 -11.31
CA MET A 163 5.59 7.24 -9.98
C MET A 163 5.86 5.85 -9.40
N MET A 164 6.33 5.80 -8.15
CA MET A 164 6.50 4.59 -7.37
C MET A 164 5.46 4.53 -6.25
N LEU A 165 4.46 3.66 -6.41
CA LEU A 165 3.44 3.38 -5.41
C LEU A 165 3.73 2.03 -4.76
N THR A 166 3.77 2.01 -3.43
CA THR A 166 3.95 0.77 -2.67
C THR A 166 2.75 0.48 -1.79
N PHE A 167 2.43 -0.80 -1.68
CA PHE A 167 1.46 -1.36 -0.77
C PHE A 167 2.21 -2.20 0.24
N SER A 168 2.43 -1.61 1.41
CA SER A 168 3.38 -2.09 2.40
C SER A 168 2.66 -2.62 3.62
N VAL A 169 2.74 -3.94 3.82
CA VAL A 169 2.16 -4.59 5.00
C VAL A 169 3.13 -4.50 6.17
N PHE A 170 2.70 -3.81 7.22
CA PHE A 170 3.43 -3.66 8.47
C PHE A 170 3.21 -4.86 9.39
N PRO A 171 4.29 -5.32 10.05
CA PRO A 171 4.20 -6.43 10.99
C PRO A 171 3.43 -6.04 12.25
N SER A 172 2.84 -7.04 12.90
CA SER A 172 2.23 -6.89 14.22
C SER A 172 2.49 -8.13 15.07
N PRO A 173 2.91 -7.96 16.34
CA PRO A 173 3.14 -9.07 17.26
C PRO A 173 1.85 -9.83 17.64
N LYS A 174 0.66 -9.28 17.31
CA LYS A 174 -0.61 -10.00 17.50
C LYS A 174 -0.86 -11.05 16.42
N VAL A 175 -0.22 -10.92 15.27
CA VAL A 175 -0.49 -11.73 14.06
C VAL A 175 0.68 -12.66 13.74
N SER A 176 1.91 -12.28 14.08
CA SER A 176 3.11 -13.06 13.81
C SER A 176 3.94 -13.31 15.07
N ASP A 177 4.45 -14.53 15.20
CA ASP A 177 5.37 -14.95 16.28
C ASP A 177 6.85 -14.67 15.93
N THR A 178 7.13 -14.13 14.73
CA THR A 178 8.51 -13.87 14.30
C THR A 178 9.07 -12.65 15.02
N VAL A 179 10.12 -12.87 15.83
CA VAL A 179 10.69 -11.80 16.66
C VAL A 179 11.50 -10.78 15.89
N VAL A 180 12.03 -11.11 14.71
CA VAL A 180 12.95 -10.23 13.96
C VAL A 180 12.24 -9.24 13.02
N GLU A 181 10.90 -9.29 12.92
CA GLU A 181 10.14 -8.41 12.02
C GLU A 181 10.36 -6.91 12.25
N PRO A 182 10.55 -6.40 13.49
CA PRO A 182 10.85 -4.99 13.69
C PRO A 182 12.18 -4.55 13.04
N TYR A 183 13.20 -5.43 12.99
CA TYR A 183 14.44 -5.11 12.26
C TYR A 183 14.16 -4.97 10.77
N ASN A 184 13.50 -5.96 10.18
CA ASN A 184 13.18 -5.96 8.76
C ASN A 184 12.32 -4.74 8.39
N ALA A 185 11.35 -4.37 9.23
CA ALA A 185 10.47 -3.24 8.99
C ALA A 185 11.21 -1.90 9.08
N THR A 186 12.04 -1.68 10.11
CA THR A 186 12.81 -0.43 10.24
C THR A 186 13.74 -0.21 9.07
N LEU A 187 14.48 -1.25 8.66
CA LEU A 187 15.38 -1.19 7.50
C LEU A 187 14.62 -0.93 6.20
N SER A 188 13.43 -1.52 6.05
CA SER A 188 12.63 -1.32 4.86
C SER A 188 12.01 0.07 4.79
N VAL A 189 11.54 0.62 5.91
CA VAL A 189 10.97 1.97 5.94
C VAL A 189 12.02 3.01 5.58
N HIS A 190 13.25 2.88 6.08
CA HIS A 190 14.36 3.74 5.69
C HIS A 190 14.51 3.81 4.15
N GLN A 191 14.48 2.65 3.48
CA GLN A 191 14.55 2.60 2.02
C GLN A 191 13.29 3.14 1.32
N LEU A 192 12.10 2.97 1.91
CA LEU A 192 10.84 3.44 1.34
C LEU A 192 10.70 4.96 1.39
N VAL A 193 11.17 5.60 2.47
CA VAL A 193 11.11 7.06 2.63
C VAL A 193 11.86 7.78 1.52
N GLU A 194 12.99 7.23 1.07
CA GLU A 194 13.81 7.85 0.03
C GLU A 194 13.37 7.51 -1.40
N ASN A 195 12.84 6.31 -1.62
CA ASN A 195 12.65 5.77 -2.98
C ASN A 195 11.19 5.64 -3.43
N ALA A 196 10.21 5.70 -2.53
CA ALA A 196 8.79 5.59 -2.88
C ALA A 196 8.10 6.96 -2.86
N ASP A 197 7.37 7.29 -3.94
CA ASP A 197 6.59 8.53 -4.01
C ASP A 197 5.27 8.43 -3.24
N GLU A 198 4.77 7.22 -3.00
CA GLU A 198 3.61 6.95 -2.13
C GLU A 198 3.70 5.55 -1.50
N CYS A 199 3.38 5.47 -0.21
CA CYS A 199 3.34 4.21 0.55
C CYS A 199 2.00 4.03 1.24
N MET A 200 1.22 3.07 0.74
CA MET A 200 -0.03 2.65 1.34
C MET A 200 0.28 1.70 2.49
N VAL A 201 0.17 2.23 3.70
CA VAL A 201 0.42 1.50 4.94
C VAL A 201 -0.75 0.57 5.25
N LEU A 202 -0.45 -0.72 5.40
CA LEU A 202 -1.41 -1.75 5.80
C LEU A 202 -0.94 -2.41 7.08
N ASP A 203 -1.62 -2.16 8.19
CA ASP A 203 -1.24 -2.70 9.49
C ASP A 203 -2.00 -3.99 9.79
N ASN A 204 -1.25 -5.10 9.92
CA ASN A 204 -1.80 -6.39 10.33
C ASN A 204 -2.55 -6.32 11.67
N GLU A 205 -2.17 -5.41 12.57
CA GLU A 205 -2.88 -5.19 13.83
C GLU A 205 -4.30 -4.66 13.62
N ALA A 206 -4.44 -3.62 12.79
CA ALA A 206 -5.73 -3.00 12.50
C ALA A 206 -6.63 -3.94 11.72
N LEU A 207 -6.04 -4.62 10.73
CA LEU A 207 -6.67 -5.65 9.94
C LEU A 207 -7.22 -6.79 10.81
N TYR A 208 -6.43 -7.27 11.78
CA TYR A 208 -6.87 -8.26 12.76
C TYR A 208 -8.03 -7.74 13.63
N ASP A 209 -7.90 -6.53 14.17
CA ASP A 209 -8.92 -5.93 15.04
C ASP A 209 -10.24 -5.69 14.28
N ILE A 210 -10.21 -5.27 13.00
CA ILE A 210 -11.40 -5.15 12.14
C ILE A 210 -12.07 -6.51 11.95
N CYS A 211 -11.31 -7.54 11.60
CA CYS A 211 -11.88 -8.87 11.36
C CYS A 211 -12.52 -9.46 12.61
N PHE A 212 -11.85 -9.33 13.75
CA PHE A 212 -12.30 -9.92 15.01
C PHE A 212 -13.43 -9.11 15.66
N ARG A 213 -13.28 -7.79 15.76
CA ARG A 213 -14.24 -6.92 16.50
C ARG A 213 -15.41 -6.49 15.64
N THR A 214 -15.16 -6.10 14.39
CA THR A 214 -16.18 -5.52 13.50
C THR A 214 -16.89 -6.62 12.72
N LEU A 215 -16.15 -7.49 12.02
CA LEU A 215 -16.73 -8.56 11.20
C LEU A 215 -17.14 -9.80 12.03
N LYS A 216 -16.76 -9.85 13.32
CA LYS A 216 -17.06 -10.95 14.25
C LYS A 216 -16.60 -12.32 13.72
N LEU A 217 -15.50 -12.34 12.99
CA LEU A 217 -14.91 -13.56 12.48
C LEU A 217 -14.00 -14.14 13.57
N THR A 218 -14.20 -15.42 13.89
CA THR A 218 -13.47 -16.12 14.95
C THR A 218 -12.02 -16.43 14.58
N THR A 219 -11.68 -16.41 13.29
CA THR A 219 -10.31 -16.56 12.76
C THR A 219 -10.14 -15.67 11.53
N PRO A 220 -9.34 -14.60 11.60
CA PRO A 220 -8.98 -13.82 10.41
C PRO A 220 -8.01 -14.63 9.54
N SER A 221 -8.39 -14.94 8.29
CA SER A 221 -7.47 -15.52 7.31
C SER A 221 -6.81 -14.40 6.48
N CYS A 222 -5.54 -14.58 6.09
CA CYS A 222 -4.83 -13.65 5.17
C CYS A 222 -5.61 -13.37 3.87
N GLU A 223 -6.49 -14.31 3.47
CA GLU A 223 -7.37 -14.17 2.30
C GLU A 223 -8.36 -13.01 2.41
N LEU A 224 -8.82 -12.66 3.62
CA LEU A 224 -9.77 -11.57 3.83
C LEU A 224 -9.08 -10.20 3.84
N LEU A 225 -7.86 -10.14 4.38
CA LEU A 225 -7.00 -8.94 4.34
C LEU A 225 -6.72 -8.53 2.89
N SER A 226 -6.54 -9.54 2.06
CA SER A 226 -6.33 -9.39 0.63
C SER A 226 -7.60 -8.92 -0.10
N HIS A 227 -8.81 -9.17 0.41
CA HIS A 227 -10.06 -8.63 -0.17
C HIS A 227 -10.26 -7.14 0.14
N LEU A 228 -9.87 -6.69 1.34
CA LEU A 228 -9.86 -5.27 1.69
C LEU A 228 -8.81 -4.50 0.87
N PHE A 229 -7.68 -5.14 0.60
CA PHE A 229 -6.64 -4.64 -0.27
C PHE A 229 -7.10 -4.39 -1.72
N CYS A 230 -7.91 -5.29 -2.27
CA CYS A 230 -8.37 -5.19 -3.66
C CYS A 230 -9.17 -3.92 -3.94
N LEU A 231 -9.97 -3.51 -2.96
CA LEU A 231 -10.79 -2.31 -3.05
C LEU A 231 -9.92 -1.04 -3.07
N GLN A 232 -8.69 -1.11 -2.54
CA GLN A 232 -7.71 -0.01 -2.50
C GLN A 232 -7.10 0.24 -3.87
N SER A 233 -6.62 -0.81 -4.49
CA SER A 233 -5.97 -0.69 -5.79
C SER A 233 -6.96 -0.35 -6.91
N ASN A 234 -8.24 -0.75 -6.82
CA ASN A 234 -9.28 -0.34 -7.79
C ASN A 234 -9.73 1.13 -7.66
N SER A 235 -9.29 1.83 -6.61
CA SER A 235 -9.63 3.24 -6.34
C SER A 235 -8.47 4.20 -6.64
N GLY A 236 -7.31 3.68 -7.08
CA GLY A 236 -6.08 4.46 -7.27
C GLY A 236 -5.97 5.10 -8.65
N SER A 237 -6.33 6.36 -8.77
CA SER A 237 -5.69 7.26 -9.74
C SER A 237 -5.59 8.64 -9.12
N ILE A 238 -4.34 9.00 -8.79
CA ILE A 238 -3.84 10.32 -8.37
C ILE A 238 -4.09 10.62 -6.87
N ILE A 239 -3.01 10.65 -6.07
CA ILE A 239 -2.51 11.77 -5.22
C ILE A 239 -1.34 11.23 -4.36
N ASN A 240 -0.28 12.03 -4.17
CA ASN A 240 0.95 11.71 -3.42
C ASN A 240 0.72 11.40 -1.94
N LEU A 241 1.58 10.53 -1.39
CA LEU A 241 1.79 10.19 0.02
C LEU A 241 0.57 10.36 0.92
N SER A 242 -0.17 9.27 1.09
CA SER A 242 -1.28 9.26 2.03
C SER A 242 -1.55 7.86 2.61
N SER A 243 -1.79 7.77 3.92
CA SER A 243 -2.25 6.53 4.54
C SER A 243 -3.66 6.18 4.02
N VAL A 244 -3.80 5.02 3.40
CA VAL A 244 -5.07 4.58 2.79
C VAL A 244 -5.93 3.83 3.80
N GLU A 245 -7.22 4.17 3.85
CA GLU A 245 -8.27 3.48 4.59
C GLU A 245 -9.41 3.01 3.66
N ILE A 246 -9.78 1.73 3.63
CA ILE A 246 -11.00 1.35 2.88
C ILE A 246 -12.03 0.62 3.70
N LYS A 247 -13.27 1.08 3.59
CA LYS A 247 -14.43 0.53 4.26
C LYS A 247 -15.33 -0.12 3.21
N ALA A 248 -15.16 -1.43 3.02
CA ALA A 248 -16.21 -2.23 2.39
C ALA A 248 -17.14 -2.80 3.45
N LEU A 249 -18.39 -2.33 3.45
CA LEU A 249 -19.44 -2.87 4.30
C LEU A 249 -19.87 -4.25 3.80
N TRP A 250 -19.45 -5.32 4.49
CA TRP A 250 -20.01 -6.66 4.29
C TRP A 250 -21.04 -6.97 5.39
N GLY A 251 -22.33 -6.88 5.04
CA GLY A 251 -23.41 -7.66 5.68
C GLY A 251 -24.28 -6.96 6.74
N LYS A 252 -25.59 -6.85 6.38
CA LYS A 252 -26.75 -6.32 7.13
C LYS A 252 -26.57 -4.82 7.43
N TRP A 253 -27.39 -3.90 6.94
CA TRP A 253 -28.80 -3.71 7.28
C TRP A 253 -29.53 -2.94 6.16
N GLN A 254 -30.80 -3.28 5.91
CA GLN A 254 -31.70 -2.48 5.08
C GLN A 254 -32.37 -1.40 5.95
N LEU A 255 -32.41 -0.17 5.44
CA LEU A 255 -33.25 0.99 5.81
C LEU A 255 -32.65 2.01 6.82
N ALA A 256 -31.94 3.04 6.32
CA ALA A 256 -31.97 4.50 6.65
C ALA A 256 -30.67 5.21 6.11
N PRO A 257 -30.51 6.56 6.17
CA PRO A 257 -30.00 7.37 5.06
C PRO A 257 -28.52 7.10 4.71
N PHE A 258 -28.28 6.66 3.47
CA PHE A 258 -27.03 6.00 3.07
C PHE A 258 -25.75 6.88 3.06
N TYR A 259 -25.83 8.21 2.91
CA TYR A 259 -24.63 9.05 2.73
C TYR A 259 -23.98 9.50 4.04
N GLU A 260 -24.79 9.93 5.01
CA GLU A 260 -24.29 10.43 6.29
C GLU A 260 -23.61 9.31 7.07
N GLU A 261 -24.16 8.10 7.06
CA GLU A 261 -23.54 6.94 7.71
C GLU A 261 -22.23 6.54 7.03
N LEU A 262 -22.17 6.50 5.68
CA LEU A 262 -20.93 6.21 4.96
C LEU A 262 -19.84 7.25 5.28
N THR A 263 -20.22 8.53 5.27
CA THR A 263 -19.29 9.62 5.57
C THR A 263 -18.85 9.57 7.04
N GLN A 264 -19.75 9.34 7.99
CA GLN A 264 -19.39 9.22 9.42
C GLN A 264 -18.47 8.03 9.68
N GLN A 265 -18.74 6.88 9.05
CA GLN A 265 -17.91 5.69 9.19
C GLN A 265 -16.50 5.90 8.64
N MET A 266 -16.33 6.73 7.59
CA MET A 266 -15.02 7.09 7.06
C MET A 266 -14.12 7.77 8.07
N TRP A 267 -14.66 8.50 9.06
CA TRP A 267 -13.85 9.16 10.08
C TRP A 267 -13.82 8.40 11.43
N ASP A 268 -14.34 7.16 11.48
CA ASP A 268 -14.24 6.32 12.67
C ASP A 268 -12.91 5.55 12.70
N ALA A 269 -12.19 5.68 13.82
CA ALA A 269 -10.90 5.06 14.11
C ALA A 269 -10.95 3.52 14.02
N LYS A 270 -12.12 2.91 14.26
CA LYS A 270 -12.29 1.44 14.21
C LYS A 270 -12.13 0.84 12.82
N ASN A 271 -12.25 1.68 11.81
CA ASN A 271 -12.29 1.25 10.43
C ASN A 271 -10.99 1.63 9.68
N MET A 272 -9.97 2.12 10.40
CA MET A 272 -8.65 2.45 9.85
C MET A 272 -7.90 1.16 9.52
N MET A 273 -7.17 1.14 8.40
CA MET A 273 -6.25 0.02 8.07
C MET A 273 -4.88 0.15 8.72
N CYS A 274 -4.64 1.26 9.41
CA CYS A 274 -3.50 1.47 10.27
C CYS A 274 -3.98 1.52 11.72
N ALA A 275 -3.29 0.86 12.65
CA ALA A 275 -3.68 0.88 14.06
C ALA A 275 -3.16 2.17 14.72
N ALA A 276 -3.69 3.30 14.25
CA ALA A 276 -3.46 4.63 14.77
C ALA A 276 -4.81 5.33 14.95
N ASP A 277 -5.00 6.04 16.06
CA ASP A 277 -6.23 6.84 16.25
C ASP A 277 -6.08 8.19 15.53
N PRO A 278 -6.87 8.48 14.47
CA PRO A 278 -6.80 9.74 13.77
C PRO A 278 -7.10 10.96 14.65
N ARG A 279 -7.74 10.77 15.81
CA ARG A 279 -8.04 11.85 16.76
C ARG A 279 -6.83 12.31 17.55
N HIS A 280 -5.75 11.51 17.58
CA HIS A 280 -4.49 11.89 18.22
C HIS A 280 -3.59 12.73 17.30
N GLY A 281 -3.99 12.93 16.04
CA GLY A 281 -3.27 13.73 15.07
C GLY A 281 -4.15 14.72 14.33
N ARG A 282 -3.62 15.26 13.24
CA ARG A 282 -4.30 16.12 12.28
C ARG A 282 -4.13 15.57 10.87
N TYR A 283 -5.16 15.70 10.06
CA TYR A 283 -5.11 15.39 8.64
C TYR A 283 -4.43 16.53 7.89
N LEU A 284 -3.33 16.21 7.22
CA LEU A 284 -2.66 17.08 6.26
C LEU A 284 -3.53 17.19 5.01
N THR A 285 -3.81 16.05 4.38
CA THR A 285 -4.66 15.93 3.20
C THR A 285 -5.55 14.71 3.31
N ALA A 286 -6.68 14.71 2.61
CA ALA A 286 -7.49 13.52 2.48
C ALA A 286 -8.20 13.44 1.12
N SER A 287 -8.48 12.22 0.68
CA SER A 287 -9.22 11.90 -0.53
C SER A 287 -10.27 10.85 -0.21
N ALA A 288 -11.47 11.05 -0.72
CA ALA A 288 -12.61 10.19 -0.53
C ALA A 288 -13.13 9.75 -1.90
N MET A 289 -13.11 8.46 -2.19
CA MET A 289 -13.73 7.91 -3.38
C MET A 289 -15.01 7.16 -3.00
N PHE A 290 -16.14 7.64 -3.52
CA PHE A 290 -17.44 7.00 -3.39
C PHE A 290 -17.72 6.17 -4.64
N ARG A 291 -18.20 4.95 -4.46
CA ARG A 291 -18.58 4.03 -5.54
C ARG A 291 -20.06 3.67 -5.43
N GLY A 292 -20.76 3.72 -6.55
CA GLY A 292 -22.20 3.46 -6.68
C GLY A 292 -22.98 4.70 -7.11
N LYS A 293 -24.26 4.50 -7.48
CA LYS A 293 -25.13 5.58 -7.95
C LYS A 293 -25.45 6.55 -6.81
N MET A 294 -24.80 7.70 -6.83
CA MET A 294 -24.84 8.70 -5.77
C MET A 294 -24.99 10.12 -6.34
N SER A 295 -25.65 11.01 -5.59
CA SER A 295 -25.71 12.43 -5.93
C SER A 295 -24.41 13.12 -5.52
N THR A 296 -23.66 13.66 -6.49
CA THR A 296 -22.42 14.41 -6.22
C THR A 296 -22.65 15.56 -5.25
N LYS A 297 -23.80 16.25 -5.37
CA LYS A 297 -24.18 17.34 -4.48
C LYS A 297 -24.31 16.90 -3.02
N GLU A 298 -24.94 15.75 -2.77
CA GLU A 298 -25.14 15.25 -1.40
C GLU A 298 -23.81 14.81 -0.79
N VAL A 299 -22.92 14.20 -1.59
CA VAL A 299 -21.56 13.83 -1.17
C VAL A 299 -20.78 15.07 -0.75
N ASP A 300 -20.77 16.13 -1.57
CA ASP A 300 -20.04 17.36 -1.26
C ASP A 300 -20.58 18.06 0.00
N GLU A 301 -21.91 18.11 0.16
CA GLU A 301 -22.55 18.66 1.37
C GLU A 301 -22.14 17.89 2.64
N GLN A 302 -22.07 16.55 2.58
CA GLN A 302 -21.63 15.74 3.73
C GLN A 302 -20.15 15.91 4.05
N MET A 303 -19.29 15.98 3.03
CA MET A 303 -17.85 16.18 3.23
C MET A 303 -17.57 17.54 3.87
N ILE A 304 -18.24 18.60 3.42
CA ILE A 304 -18.15 19.94 4.04
C ILE A 304 -18.69 19.93 5.48
N ASN A 305 -19.80 19.24 5.72
CA ASN A 305 -20.38 19.12 7.07
C ASN A 305 -19.41 18.46 8.05
N VAL A 306 -18.73 17.39 7.63
CA VAL A 306 -17.74 16.73 8.48
C VAL A 306 -16.52 17.62 8.73
N GLN A 307 -15.98 18.27 7.70
CA GLN A 307 -14.86 19.21 7.87
C GLN A 307 -15.21 20.33 8.85
N ASN A 308 -16.41 20.92 8.74
CA ASN A 308 -16.85 21.99 9.63
C ASN A 308 -17.06 21.51 11.08
N LYS A 309 -17.56 20.28 11.28
CA LYS A 309 -17.75 19.70 12.62
C LYS A 309 -16.42 19.34 13.29
N ASN A 310 -15.43 18.95 12.50
CA ASN A 310 -14.17 18.38 12.93
C ASN A 310 -12.97 19.26 12.55
N SER A 311 -13.16 20.57 12.41
CA SER A 311 -12.17 21.48 11.82
C SER A 311 -10.82 21.43 12.54
N SER A 312 -10.81 21.21 13.86
CA SER A 312 -9.60 21.07 14.67
C SER A 312 -8.71 19.87 14.32
N TYR A 313 -9.27 18.87 13.63
CA TYR A 313 -8.54 17.68 13.17
C TYR A 313 -7.99 17.84 11.75
N PHE A 314 -8.22 18.96 11.08
CA PHE A 314 -7.63 19.28 9.80
C PHE A 314 -6.63 20.41 9.98
N VAL A 315 -5.52 20.36 9.25
CA VAL A 315 -4.57 21.48 9.25
C VAL A 315 -5.21 22.71 8.59
N GLU A 316 -4.99 23.88 9.19
CA GLU A 316 -5.60 25.14 8.73
C GLU A 316 -4.83 25.79 7.57
N TRP A 317 -3.52 25.52 7.48
CA TRP A 317 -2.61 26.11 6.49
C TRP A 317 -2.71 25.48 5.09
N ILE A 318 -3.29 24.27 4.97
CA ILE A 318 -3.66 23.69 3.67
C ILE A 318 -5.15 23.95 3.39
N PRO A 319 -5.52 24.99 2.62
CA PRO A 319 -6.91 25.23 2.29
C PRO A 319 -7.45 24.13 1.36
N ASN A 320 -8.69 23.69 1.60
CA ASN A 320 -9.39 22.69 0.78
C ASN A 320 -8.61 21.37 0.62
N ASN A 321 -8.02 20.88 1.72
CA ASN A 321 -7.16 19.70 1.80
C ASN A 321 -7.88 18.35 1.61
N VAL A 322 -9.21 18.35 1.60
CA VAL A 322 -10.01 17.15 1.38
C VAL A 322 -10.62 17.16 -0.02
N LYS A 323 -10.47 16.07 -0.78
CA LYS A 323 -11.08 15.87 -2.10
C LYS A 323 -12.07 14.71 -2.08
N SER A 324 -13.14 14.84 -2.85
CA SER A 324 -14.14 13.80 -3.08
C SER A 324 -14.18 13.41 -4.56
N THR A 325 -14.37 12.13 -4.84
CA THR A 325 -14.61 11.59 -6.18
C THR A 325 -15.77 10.60 -6.13
N VAL A 326 -16.55 10.52 -7.21
CA VAL A 326 -17.70 9.62 -7.32
C VAL A 326 -17.54 8.77 -8.58
N CYS A 327 -17.68 7.46 -8.42
CA CYS A 327 -17.69 6.48 -9.50
C CYS A 327 -19.04 5.77 -9.52
N ASP A 328 -19.70 5.73 -10.67
CA ASP A 328 -21.04 5.16 -10.80
C ASP A 328 -21.07 3.62 -10.66
N ILE A 329 -19.92 2.95 -10.87
CA ILE A 329 -19.80 1.49 -10.83
C ILE A 329 -19.50 1.05 -9.39
N PRO A 330 -20.45 0.39 -8.71
CA PRO A 330 -20.21 -0.14 -7.38
C PRO A 330 -19.33 -1.40 -7.43
N PRO A 331 -18.63 -1.74 -6.34
CA PRO A 331 -17.88 -2.98 -6.27
C PRO A 331 -18.80 -4.21 -6.22
N THR A 332 -18.27 -5.36 -6.67
CA THR A 332 -19.01 -6.62 -6.76
C THR A 332 -19.60 -7.02 -5.41
N GLY A 333 -20.92 -7.26 -5.38
CA GLY A 333 -21.66 -7.69 -4.19
C GLY A 333 -22.18 -6.56 -3.29
N LEU A 334 -21.79 -5.30 -3.55
CA LEU A 334 -22.27 -4.13 -2.80
C LEU A 334 -23.00 -3.15 -3.72
N LYS A 335 -23.92 -2.37 -3.15
CA LYS A 335 -24.63 -1.31 -3.89
C LYS A 335 -23.88 0.01 -3.86
N MET A 336 -23.18 0.26 -2.76
CA MET A 336 -22.44 1.47 -2.48
C MET A 336 -21.24 1.12 -1.60
N ALA A 337 -20.12 1.81 -1.82
CA ALA A 337 -18.93 1.71 -1.00
C ALA A 337 -18.23 3.07 -0.95
N SER A 338 -17.42 3.30 0.07
CA SER A 338 -16.52 4.44 0.12
C SER A 338 -15.12 4.02 0.52
N THR A 339 -14.18 4.71 -0.09
CA THR A 339 -12.75 4.53 0.04
C THR A 339 -12.20 5.84 0.56
N PHE A 340 -11.44 5.81 1.64
CA PHE A 340 -10.84 6.99 2.21
C PHE A 340 -9.32 6.88 2.16
N ILE A 341 -8.65 7.99 1.94
CA ILE A 341 -7.21 8.03 1.85
C ILE A 341 -6.84 9.29 2.61
N GLY A 342 -6.31 9.15 3.81
CA GLY A 342 -6.00 10.29 4.67
C GLY A 342 -4.50 10.31 4.93
N ASN A 343 -3.82 11.38 4.57
CA ASN A 343 -2.50 11.67 5.12
C ASN A 343 -2.68 12.32 6.51
N SER A 344 -2.42 11.57 7.56
CA SER A 344 -2.61 11.99 8.95
C SER A 344 -1.31 11.89 9.73
N THR A 345 -1.02 12.90 10.55
CA THR A 345 0.13 12.88 11.47
C THR A 345 0.02 11.78 12.53
N SER A 346 -1.17 11.19 12.74
CA SER A 346 -1.37 10.06 13.65
C SER A 346 -0.59 8.80 13.24
N ILE A 347 -0.15 8.71 11.97
CA ILE A 347 0.67 7.60 11.47
C ILE A 347 1.95 7.38 12.29
N GLN A 348 2.43 8.43 12.97
CA GLN A 348 3.57 8.36 13.88
C GLN A 348 3.42 7.31 15.00
N GLU A 349 2.19 6.98 15.43
CA GLU A 349 1.96 5.96 16.46
C GLU A 349 2.42 4.57 16.01
N MET A 350 2.19 4.28 14.72
CA MET A 350 2.60 3.03 14.10
C MET A 350 4.14 2.95 14.01
N PHE A 351 4.78 4.02 13.54
CA PHE A 351 6.24 4.09 13.47
C PHE A 351 6.88 4.03 14.86
N ARG A 352 6.31 4.72 15.85
CA ARG A 352 6.76 4.65 17.25
C ARG A 352 6.66 3.23 17.81
N ARG A 353 5.58 2.50 17.52
CA ARG A 353 5.42 1.10 17.93
C ARG A 353 6.51 0.19 17.34
N VAL A 354 6.82 0.34 16.05
CA VAL A 354 7.88 -0.43 15.38
C VAL A 354 9.25 -0.04 15.95
N SER A 355 9.50 1.26 16.12
CA SER A 355 10.74 1.80 16.69
C SER A 355 10.99 1.30 18.11
N GLU A 356 9.99 1.33 19.00
CA GLU A 356 10.14 0.82 20.38
C GLU A 356 10.53 -0.67 20.43
N GLN A 357 9.94 -1.49 19.55
CA GLN A 357 10.26 -2.91 19.45
C GLN A 357 11.67 -3.13 18.88
N PHE A 358 12.03 -2.37 17.85
CA PHE A 358 13.37 -2.34 17.28
C PHE A 358 14.41 -2.00 18.36
N THR A 359 14.25 -0.88 19.06
CA THR A 359 15.18 -0.41 20.10
C THR A 359 15.30 -1.44 21.22
N ALA A 360 14.21 -2.09 21.63
CA ALA A 360 14.22 -3.11 22.67
C ALA A 360 15.08 -4.33 22.28
N MET A 361 15.06 -4.72 21.01
CA MET A 361 15.90 -5.79 20.48
C MET A 361 17.34 -5.35 20.25
N PHE A 362 17.53 -4.19 19.63
CA PHE A 362 18.84 -3.68 19.22
C PHE A 362 19.73 -3.40 20.43
N ARG A 363 19.17 -2.86 21.52
CA ARG A 363 19.88 -2.69 22.81
C ARG A 363 20.45 -3.99 23.38
N ARG A 364 19.81 -5.12 23.08
CA ARG A 364 20.25 -6.46 23.53
C ARG A 364 21.13 -7.16 22.49
N LYS A 365 21.33 -6.55 21.31
CA LYS A 365 21.98 -7.15 20.14
C LYS A 365 21.40 -8.53 19.79
N ALA A 366 20.09 -8.72 20.04
CA ALA A 366 19.43 -9.99 19.78
C ALA A 366 19.36 -10.23 18.27
N PHE A 367 19.73 -11.43 17.82
CA PHE A 367 19.69 -11.87 16.41
C PHE A 367 20.52 -11.04 15.41
N LEU A 368 21.31 -10.06 15.87
CA LEU A 368 22.08 -9.16 15.02
C LEU A 368 23.09 -9.89 14.11
N HIS A 369 23.69 -10.97 14.62
CA HIS A 369 24.63 -11.83 13.88
C HIS A 369 24.03 -12.48 12.61
N TRP A 370 22.70 -12.57 12.48
CA TRP A 370 22.07 -13.05 11.26
C TRP A 370 22.17 -12.03 10.13
N TYR A 371 22.23 -10.74 10.45
CA TYR A 371 22.32 -9.66 9.47
C TYR A 371 23.78 -9.33 9.17
N THR A 372 24.60 -9.20 10.22
CA THR A 372 26.04 -8.94 10.04
C THR A 372 26.79 -10.10 9.40
N GLY A 373 26.28 -11.33 9.55
CA GLY A 373 26.79 -12.51 8.84
C GLY A 373 26.59 -12.45 7.32
N GLU A 374 25.64 -11.64 6.83
CA GLU A 374 25.37 -11.43 5.40
C GLU A 374 26.09 -10.19 4.85
N GLY A 375 26.93 -9.53 5.66
CA GLY A 375 27.77 -8.40 5.24
C GLY A 375 27.30 -7.02 5.70
N MET A 376 26.21 -6.93 6.46
CA MET A 376 25.65 -5.68 6.96
C MET A 376 26.42 -5.11 8.17
N ASP A 377 26.62 -3.80 8.25
CA ASP A 377 27.22 -3.14 9.43
C ASP A 377 26.17 -2.85 10.52
N GLU A 378 26.56 -2.86 11.79
CA GLU A 378 25.74 -2.35 12.89
C GLU A 378 25.42 -0.85 12.72
N MET A 379 26.25 -0.10 11.98
CA MET A 379 26.01 1.30 11.68
C MET A 379 24.73 1.51 10.86
N GLU A 380 24.46 0.64 9.88
CA GLU A 380 23.24 0.70 9.05
C GLU A 380 21.95 0.58 9.89
N PHE A 381 21.99 -0.23 10.96
CA PHE A 381 20.87 -0.32 11.91
C PHE A 381 20.63 0.99 12.65
N THR A 382 21.72 1.66 13.03
CA THR A 382 21.66 2.92 13.79
C THR A 382 21.17 4.05 12.89
N GLU A 383 21.59 4.07 11.62
CA GLU A 383 21.11 5.02 10.62
C GLU A 383 19.62 4.84 10.35
N ALA A 384 19.16 3.60 10.13
CA ALA A 384 17.75 3.32 9.92
C ALA A 384 16.88 3.65 11.15
N GLU A 385 17.38 3.41 12.38
CA GLU A 385 16.71 3.83 13.61
C GLU A 385 16.62 5.35 13.71
N SER A 386 17.71 6.06 13.36
CA SER A 386 17.73 7.53 13.35
C SER A 386 16.70 8.08 12.38
N ASN A 387 16.70 7.63 11.12
CA ASN A 387 15.77 8.14 10.11
C ASN A 387 14.31 7.85 10.45
N MET A 388 14.02 6.70 11.06
CA MET A 388 12.67 6.41 11.56
C MET A 388 12.24 7.41 12.64
N ASN A 389 13.14 7.78 13.55
CA ASN A 389 12.85 8.75 14.61
C ASN A 389 12.77 10.18 14.08
N ASP A 390 13.56 10.52 13.06
CA ASP A 390 13.49 11.79 12.35
C ASP A 390 12.12 11.94 11.67
N LEU A 391 11.64 10.90 10.97
CA LEU A 391 10.31 10.86 10.36
C LEU A 391 9.19 11.04 11.40
N VAL A 392 9.29 10.38 12.55
CA VAL A 392 8.32 10.56 13.66
C VAL A 392 8.33 12.00 14.16
N SER A 393 9.51 12.62 14.22
CA SER A 393 9.68 13.99 14.68
C SER A 393 9.11 15.00 13.68
N GLU A 394 9.30 14.76 12.39
CA GLU A 394 8.71 15.55 11.30
C GLU A 394 7.18 15.55 11.36
N TYR A 395 6.55 14.37 11.51
CA TYR A 395 5.09 14.30 11.70
C TYR A 395 4.62 15.02 12.98
N GLN A 396 5.42 14.99 14.05
CA GLN A 396 5.10 15.71 15.27
C GLN A 396 5.18 17.24 15.06
N GLN A 397 6.18 17.72 14.31
CA GLN A 397 6.32 19.14 13.97
C GLN A 397 5.11 19.63 13.18
N TYR A 398 4.71 18.93 12.11
CA TYR A 398 3.53 19.30 11.33
C TYR A 398 2.22 19.24 12.12
N GLN A 399 2.15 18.36 13.13
CA GLN A 399 0.98 18.27 14.00
C GLN A 399 0.85 19.48 14.93
N GLU A 400 1.97 20.01 15.42
CA GLU A 400 2.04 21.17 16.31
C GLU A 400 1.99 22.49 15.56
N ALA A 401 2.41 22.51 14.28
CA ALA A 401 2.44 23.69 13.43
C ALA A 401 1.09 24.44 13.39
N THR A 402 1.19 25.76 13.48
CA THR A 402 0.06 26.69 13.36
C THR A 402 0.26 27.63 12.17
N ALA A 403 -0.84 28.14 11.60
CA ALA A 403 -0.79 29.00 10.42
C ALA A 403 -0.01 30.31 10.61
N ASP A 404 0.21 30.73 11.86
CA ASP A 404 0.99 31.92 12.21
C ASP A 404 2.50 31.67 12.19
N GLU A 405 2.95 30.41 12.26
CA GLU A 405 4.37 30.04 12.35
C GLU A 405 5.01 29.84 10.95
N GLU A 406 4.26 29.40 9.93
CA GLU A 406 4.78 29.20 8.55
C GLU A 406 5.18 30.50 7.83
N GLY A 407 4.66 31.65 8.24
CA GLY A 407 5.05 32.95 7.67
C GLY A 407 6.54 33.29 7.86
N GLU A 408 7.24 32.62 8.77
CA GLU A 408 8.69 32.74 8.97
C GLU A 408 9.50 31.66 8.22
N TYR A 409 8.91 30.51 7.85
CA TYR A 409 9.64 29.41 7.18
C TYR A 409 9.79 29.65 5.66
N ASP A 410 8.78 30.23 5.01
CA ASP A 410 8.87 30.63 3.59
C ASP A 410 9.92 31.75 3.37
N GLU A 411 10.19 32.58 4.39
CA GLU A 411 11.24 33.60 4.33
C GLU A 411 12.66 33.03 4.50
N GLU A 412 12.83 31.91 5.21
CA GLU A 412 14.15 31.28 5.38
C GLU A 412 14.57 30.46 4.15
N GLU A 413 13.70 29.66 3.52
CA GLU A 413 14.03 28.92 2.30
C GLU A 413 14.29 29.84 1.10
N GLY A 414 13.53 30.94 0.96
CA GLY A 414 13.76 31.94 -0.09
C GLY A 414 15.07 32.72 0.07
N SER A 415 15.66 32.74 1.27
CA SER A 415 16.92 33.45 1.54
C SER A 415 18.18 32.62 1.27
N MET A 416 18.07 31.29 1.20
CA MET A 416 19.20 30.40 0.87
C MET A 416 19.41 30.21 -0.65
N GLU A 417 18.41 30.50 -1.49
CA GLU A 417 18.57 30.45 -2.96
C GLU A 417 19.20 31.72 -3.57
N GLU A 418 19.35 32.81 -2.81
CA GLU A 418 19.94 34.08 -3.31
C GLU A 418 21.35 34.42 -2.75
N ALA A 419 22.07 33.49 -2.12
CA ALA A 419 23.41 33.74 -1.54
C ALA A 419 24.58 33.14 -2.34
#